data_AF-A0A0J7XNI0-F1
#
_entry.id   AF-A0A0J7XNI0-F1
#
_cell.length_a   1.000
_cell.length_b   1.000
_cell.length_c   1.000
_cell.angle_alpha   90.00
_cell.angle_beta   90.00
_cell.angle_gamma   90.00
#
_symmetry.space_group_name_H-M   'P 1'
#
loop_
_entity.id
_entity.type
_entity.pdbx_description
1 polymer ?
#
loop_
_entity_poly.entity_id
_entity_poly.type
_entity_poly.pdbx_seq_one_letter_code
_entity_poly.pdbx_strand_id
1 'polypeptide(L)'
;MNAAPRPATILRLDQIVEATRILFVRHGYRRTSMDDIAREAGVAKATLYLHFSGKVAIFAMMLDRCQAEVESRAVAAETSDAPLPQRLRALLYAYFGVALEWFGDAEHLGELKAFVAAHPDHFTHGGPRPRARIQAMLDRAEAAGDIAFAGKGVSTAQVASVLIHAARGAKQGKAPTAETFRRRIGYAVALALAAGG
;
A
#
# COMPACT_ATOMS: atom_id res chain seq x y z
N MET A 1 -15.08 -11.16 -24.55
CA MET A 1 -14.80 -9.72 -24.70
C MET A 1 -15.58 -8.97 -23.62
N ASN A 2 -14.93 -8.59 -22.52
CA ASN A 2 -15.62 -7.87 -21.45
C ASN A 2 -15.52 -6.37 -21.74
N ALA A 3 -16.63 -5.73 -22.08
CA ALA A 3 -16.67 -4.30 -22.34
C ALA A 3 -16.24 -3.54 -21.08
N ALA A 4 -15.39 -2.52 -21.23
CA ALA A 4 -15.00 -1.67 -20.12
C ALA A 4 -16.26 -1.11 -19.43
N PRO A 5 -16.34 -1.14 -18.08
CA PRO A 5 -17.51 -0.68 -17.37
C PRO A 5 -17.81 0.80 -17.69
N ARG A 6 -19.11 1.13 -17.82
CA ARG A 6 -19.54 2.51 -18.12
C ARG A 6 -19.14 3.47 -16.98
N PRO A 7 -18.88 4.76 -17.27
CA PRO A 7 -18.43 5.74 -16.27
C PRO A 7 -19.33 5.83 -15.03
N ALA A 8 -20.65 5.80 -15.22
CA ALA A 8 -21.62 5.82 -14.12
C ALA A 8 -21.56 4.56 -13.23
N THR A 9 -21.19 3.41 -13.80
CA THR A 9 -21.00 2.17 -13.04
C THR A 9 -19.71 2.24 -12.23
N ILE A 10 -18.62 2.77 -12.82
CA ILE A 10 -17.34 2.96 -12.13
C ILE A 10 -17.51 3.86 -10.90
N LEU A 11 -18.18 5.01 -11.08
CA LEU A 11 -18.45 5.96 -9.98
C LEU A 11 -19.23 5.33 -8.82
N ARG A 12 -20.19 4.44 -9.10
CA ARG A 12 -20.92 3.72 -8.05
C ARG A 12 -20.07 2.68 -7.33
N LEU A 13 -19.19 1.98 -8.05
CA LEU A 13 -18.26 1.04 -7.42
C LEU A 13 -17.27 1.78 -6.51
N ASP A 14 -16.83 2.98 -6.91
CA ASP A 14 -15.98 3.84 -6.10
C ASP A 14 -16.65 4.25 -4.79
N GLN A 15 -17.91 4.67 -4.87
CA GLN A 15 -18.72 5.00 -3.69
C GLN A 15 -18.88 3.81 -2.74
N ILE A 16 -19.18 2.62 -3.28
CA ILE A 16 -19.36 1.41 -2.47
C ILE A 16 -18.06 1.02 -1.74
N VAL A 17 -16.91 1.11 -2.42
CA VAL A 17 -15.60 0.82 -1.80
C VAL A 17 -15.29 1.80 -0.71
N GLU A 18 -15.47 3.09 -0.97
CA GLU A 18 -15.15 4.13 0.00
C GLU A 18 -16.02 4.02 1.24
N ALA A 19 -17.33 3.80 1.07
CA ALA A 19 -18.25 3.51 2.17
C ALA A 19 -17.82 2.28 2.98
N THR A 20 -17.43 1.20 2.30
CA THR A 20 -16.95 -0.02 2.96
C THR A 20 -15.66 0.23 3.73
N ARG A 21 -14.73 1.01 3.16
CA ARG A 21 -13.47 1.40 3.81
C ARG A 21 -13.74 2.15 5.11
N ILE A 22 -14.62 3.15 5.08
CA ILE A 22 -15.03 3.94 6.25
C ILE A 22 -15.60 3.02 7.34
N LEU A 23 -16.54 2.14 6.98
CA LEU A 23 -17.16 1.23 7.93
C LEU A 23 -16.18 0.22 8.52
N PHE A 24 -15.28 -0.35 7.73
CA PHE A 24 -14.28 -1.29 8.22
C PHE A 24 -13.29 -0.62 9.17
N VAL A 25 -12.86 0.61 8.88
CA VAL A 25 -12.00 1.40 9.77
C VAL A 25 -12.72 1.72 11.08
N ARG A 26 -14.02 2.03 11.03
CA ARG A 26 -14.79 2.50 12.20
C ARG A 26 -15.35 1.37 13.07
N HIS A 27 -15.76 0.26 12.48
CA HIS A 27 -16.53 -0.81 13.14
C HIS A 27 -15.91 -2.19 13.03
N GLY A 28 -14.91 -2.34 12.14
CA GLY A 28 -14.28 -3.61 11.85
C GLY A 28 -15.07 -4.46 10.86
N TYR A 29 -14.38 -5.45 10.29
CA TYR A 29 -14.92 -6.31 9.24
C TYR A 29 -16.11 -7.14 9.72
N ARG A 30 -16.01 -7.78 10.90
CA ARG A 30 -17.05 -8.67 11.41
C ARG A 30 -18.37 -7.95 11.67
N ARG A 31 -18.32 -6.76 12.25
CA ARG A 31 -19.53 -5.99 12.66
C ARG A 31 -20.19 -5.24 11.51
N THR A 32 -19.52 -5.11 10.37
CA THR A 32 -20.08 -4.44 9.19
C THR A 32 -20.95 -5.41 8.38
N SER A 33 -22.19 -5.02 8.07
CA SER A 33 -23.11 -5.77 7.23
C SER A 33 -23.21 -5.20 5.80
N MET A 34 -23.81 -5.95 4.88
CA MET A 34 -24.14 -5.44 3.54
C MET A 34 -25.14 -4.27 3.59
N ASP A 35 -26.01 -4.25 4.60
CA ASP A 35 -27.03 -3.20 4.76
C ASP A 35 -26.41 -1.90 5.24
N ASP A 36 -25.41 -1.98 6.13
CA ASP A 36 -24.60 -0.83 6.53
C ASP A 36 -23.87 -0.23 5.33
N ILE A 37 -23.26 -1.08 4.51
CA ILE A 37 -22.53 -0.64 3.30
C ILE A 37 -23.49 0.04 2.32
N ALA A 38 -24.65 -0.54 2.05
CA ALA A 38 -25.63 0.04 1.13
C ALA A 38 -26.10 1.42 1.62
N ARG A 39 -26.39 1.54 2.92
CA ARG A 39 -26.80 2.79 3.57
C ARG A 39 -25.71 3.85 3.53
N GLU A 40 -24.47 3.50 3.87
CA GLU A 40 -23.32 4.41 3.84
C GLU A 40 -22.99 4.86 2.41
N ALA A 41 -23.08 3.96 1.43
CA ALA A 41 -22.82 4.27 0.03
C ALA A 41 -23.95 5.05 -0.65
N GLY A 42 -25.12 5.19 -0.01
CA GLY A 42 -26.29 5.83 -0.60
C GLY A 42 -26.88 5.05 -1.79
N VAL A 43 -26.74 3.72 -1.79
CA VAL A 43 -27.23 2.84 -2.87
C VAL A 43 -28.28 1.87 -2.37
N ALA A 44 -29.18 1.43 -3.24
CA ALA A 44 -30.15 0.40 -2.87
C ALA A 44 -29.45 -0.94 -2.60
N LYS A 45 -29.92 -1.68 -1.60
CA LYS A 45 -29.42 -3.03 -1.26
C LYS A 45 -29.39 -3.96 -2.48
N ALA A 46 -30.46 -3.96 -3.28
CA ALA A 46 -30.52 -4.74 -4.51
C ALA A 46 -29.39 -4.38 -5.49
N THR A 47 -29.07 -3.09 -5.65
CA THR A 47 -27.95 -2.63 -6.49
C THR A 47 -26.61 -3.14 -5.97
N LEU A 48 -26.40 -3.15 -4.65
CA LEU A 48 -25.18 -3.68 -4.07
C LEU A 48 -24.99 -5.18 -4.38
N TYR A 49 -26.05 -5.98 -4.26
CA TYR A 49 -26.03 -7.42 -4.56
C TYR A 49 -25.90 -7.75 -6.06
N LEU A 50 -26.27 -6.83 -6.96
CA LEU A 50 -26.00 -7.00 -8.40
C LEU A 50 -24.49 -6.95 -8.71
N HIS A 51 -23.72 -6.23 -7.90
CA HIS A 51 -22.28 -6.05 -8.12
C HIS A 51 -21.42 -6.95 -7.25
N PHE A 52 -21.88 -7.31 -6.05
CA PHE A 52 -21.09 -8.07 -5.09
C PHE A 52 -21.89 -9.20 -4.47
N SER A 53 -21.29 -10.39 -4.47
CA SER A 53 -21.82 -11.56 -3.75
C SER A 53 -21.82 -11.39 -2.23
N GLY A 54 -21.04 -10.45 -1.70
CA GLY A 54 -20.99 -10.11 -0.29
C GLY A 54 -19.80 -9.22 0.06
N LYS A 55 -19.66 -8.90 1.35
CA LYS A 55 -18.60 -8.01 1.85
C LYS A 55 -17.17 -8.52 1.61
N VAL A 56 -16.98 -9.83 1.44
CA VAL A 56 -15.68 -10.42 1.03
C VAL A 56 -15.29 -9.94 -0.36
N ALA A 57 -16.22 -9.96 -1.32
CA ALA A 57 -15.96 -9.51 -2.69
C ALA A 57 -15.66 -7.99 -2.74
N ILE A 58 -16.36 -7.20 -1.92
CA ILE A 58 -16.08 -5.76 -1.79
C ILE A 58 -14.70 -5.55 -1.15
N PHE A 59 -14.35 -6.34 -0.15
CA PHE A 59 -13.03 -6.27 0.49
C PHE A 59 -11.90 -6.62 -0.49
N ALA A 60 -12.06 -7.67 -1.29
CA ALA A 60 -11.09 -8.03 -2.32
C ALA A 60 -10.88 -6.88 -3.31
N MET A 61 -11.96 -6.29 -3.83
CA MET A 61 -11.85 -5.14 -4.74
C MET A 61 -11.24 -3.90 -4.06
N MET A 62 -11.49 -3.69 -2.77
CA MET A 62 -10.83 -2.64 -1.99
C MET A 62 -9.32 -2.86 -1.89
N LEU A 63 -8.87 -4.11 -1.67
CA LEU A 63 -7.45 -4.45 -1.66
C LEU A 63 -6.81 -4.34 -3.04
N ASP A 64 -7.51 -4.73 -4.11
CA ASP A 64 -7.03 -4.57 -5.49
C ASP A 64 -6.80 -3.09 -5.82
N ARG A 65 -7.69 -2.20 -5.37
CA ARG A 65 -7.53 -0.75 -5.56
C ARG A 65 -6.37 -0.19 -4.74
N CYS A 66 -6.23 -0.63 -3.49
CA CYS A 66 -5.07 -0.28 -2.69
C CYS A 66 -3.76 -0.74 -3.37
N GLN A 67 -3.73 -1.94 -3.95
CA GLN A 67 -2.57 -2.45 -4.68
C GLN A 67 -2.30 -1.67 -5.98
N ALA A 68 -3.34 -1.31 -6.73
CA ALA A 68 -3.20 -0.48 -7.92
C ALA A 68 -2.61 0.90 -7.60
N GLU A 69 -3.00 1.48 -6.47
CA GLU A 69 -2.41 2.73 -5.99
C GLU A 69 -0.96 2.58 -5.54
N VAL A 70 -0.62 1.50 -4.83
CA VAL A 70 0.77 1.17 -4.48
C VAL A 70 1.62 1.08 -5.75
N GLU A 71 1.14 0.38 -6.77
CA GLU A 71 1.84 0.19 -8.03
C GLU A 71 2.02 1.53 -8.76
N SER A 72 0.95 2.32 -8.89
CA SER A 72 0.99 3.65 -9.52
C SER A 72 2.00 4.57 -8.84
N ARG A 73 1.99 4.65 -7.51
CA ARG A 73 2.94 5.47 -6.73
C ARG A 73 4.38 4.93 -6.81
N ALA A 74 4.56 3.62 -6.85
CA ALA A 74 5.88 3.01 -7.01
C ALA A 74 6.48 3.33 -8.39
N VAL A 75 5.70 3.24 -9.47
CA VAL A 75 6.11 3.65 -10.81
C VAL A 75 6.48 5.13 -10.82
N ALA A 76 5.64 6.00 -10.26
CA ALA A 76 5.92 7.43 -10.19
C ALA A 76 7.22 7.76 -9.43
N ALA A 77 7.52 7.05 -8.34
CA ALA A 77 8.78 7.21 -7.61
C ALA A 77 10.00 6.75 -8.44
N GLU A 78 9.83 5.72 -9.25
CA GLU A 78 10.88 5.18 -10.12
C GLU A 78 11.15 6.05 -11.34
N THR A 79 10.15 6.69 -11.92
CA THR A 79 10.28 7.50 -13.14
C THR A 79 10.47 9.00 -12.86
N SER A 80 10.35 9.43 -11.60
CA SER A 80 10.58 10.81 -11.18
C SER A 80 12.04 11.25 -11.38
N ASP A 81 12.24 12.51 -11.78
CA ASP A 81 13.56 13.17 -11.89
C ASP A 81 14.10 13.72 -10.55
N ALA A 82 13.35 13.57 -9.46
CA ALA A 82 13.80 13.98 -8.13
C ALA A 82 15.10 13.27 -7.68
N PRO A 83 15.88 13.86 -6.76
CA PRO A 83 17.05 13.22 -6.18
C PRO A 83 16.77 11.84 -5.58
N LEU A 84 17.76 10.93 -5.65
CA LEU A 84 17.66 9.55 -5.16
C LEU A 84 17.05 9.42 -3.75
N PRO A 85 17.42 10.24 -2.73
CA PRO A 85 16.79 10.14 -1.41
C PRO A 85 15.27 10.34 -1.44
N GLN A 86 14.79 11.24 -2.29
CA GLN A 86 13.36 11.56 -2.41
C GLN A 86 12.62 10.41 -3.10
N ARG A 87 13.21 9.86 -4.17
CA ARG A 87 12.67 8.69 -4.90
C ARG A 87 12.60 7.45 -4.01
N LEU A 88 13.66 7.14 -3.25
CA LEU A 88 13.66 6.02 -2.29
C LEU A 88 12.61 6.20 -1.20
N ARG A 89 12.45 7.41 -0.66
CA ARG A 89 11.38 7.70 0.31
C ARG A 89 10.00 7.50 -0.28
N ALA A 90 9.76 8.00 -1.49
CA ALA A 90 8.48 7.85 -2.18
C ALA A 90 8.19 6.37 -2.48
N LEU A 91 9.19 5.61 -2.94
CA LEU A 91 9.06 4.18 -3.21
C LEU A 91 8.75 3.39 -1.92
N LEU A 92 9.49 3.62 -0.84
CA LEU A 92 9.20 3.01 0.46
C LEU A 92 7.81 3.41 0.97
N TYR A 93 7.40 4.66 0.78
CA TYR A 93 6.07 5.11 1.17
C TYR A 93 4.96 4.46 0.34
N ALA A 94 5.18 4.23 -0.97
CA ALA A 94 4.24 3.50 -1.80
C ALA A 94 3.97 2.10 -1.21
N TYR A 95 5.03 1.33 -0.95
CA TYR A 95 4.90 -0.04 -0.43
C TYR A 95 4.40 -0.15 1.01
N PHE A 96 4.83 0.78 1.87
CA PHE A 96 4.68 0.62 3.31
C PHE A 96 3.76 1.68 3.93
N GLY A 97 3.51 2.81 3.27
CA GLY A 97 2.71 3.92 3.77
C GLY A 97 1.26 3.95 3.27
N VAL A 98 1.00 3.55 2.02
CA VAL A 98 -0.35 3.66 1.41
C VAL A 98 -1.43 2.97 2.24
N ALA A 99 -1.14 1.78 2.77
CA ALA A 99 -2.09 1.06 3.62
C ALA A 99 -2.50 1.85 4.89
N LEU A 100 -1.64 2.76 5.40
CA LEU A 100 -2.00 3.64 6.51
C LEU A 100 -3.02 4.71 6.09
N GLU A 101 -3.00 5.15 4.83
CA GLU A 101 -4.00 6.09 4.28
C GLU A 101 -5.34 5.38 4.07
N TRP A 102 -5.31 4.14 3.58
CA TRP A 102 -6.52 3.36 3.33
C TRP A 102 -7.20 2.89 4.62
N PHE A 103 -6.43 2.39 5.58
CA PHE A 103 -6.96 1.68 6.75
C PHE A 103 -6.71 2.38 8.09
N GLY A 104 -5.95 3.48 8.09
CA GLY A 104 -5.66 4.26 9.30
C GLY A 104 -4.90 3.49 10.38
N ASP A 105 -4.92 4.05 11.59
CA ASP A 105 -4.40 3.44 12.83
C ASP A 105 -5.41 2.46 13.46
N ALA A 106 -6.36 1.94 12.68
CA ALA A 106 -7.54 1.28 13.19
C ALA A 106 -7.20 0.09 14.10
N GLU A 107 -7.85 0.03 15.27
CA GLU A 107 -7.93 -1.14 16.14
C GLU A 107 -8.28 -2.41 15.33
N HIS A 108 -9.09 -2.24 14.29
CA HIS A 108 -9.58 -3.30 13.41
C HIS A 108 -8.61 -3.70 12.28
N LEU A 109 -7.47 -3.03 12.10
CA LEU A 109 -6.49 -3.43 11.09
C LEU A 109 -5.91 -4.82 11.39
N GLY A 110 -5.78 -5.18 12.67
CA GLY A 110 -5.38 -6.53 13.08
C GLY A 110 -6.37 -7.60 12.61
N GLU A 111 -7.67 -7.33 12.73
CA GLU A 111 -8.74 -8.20 12.25
C GLU A 111 -8.69 -8.36 10.72
N LEU A 112 -8.55 -7.27 9.96
CA LEU A 112 -8.45 -7.31 8.50
C LEU A 112 -7.24 -8.12 8.03
N LYS A 113 -6.07 -7.92 8.68
CA LYS A 113 -4.86 -8.68 8.38
C LYS A 113 -5.04 -10.17 8.66
N ALA A 114 -5.63 -10.52 9.81
CA ALA A 114 -5.92 -11.91 10.16
C ALA A 114 -6.90 -12.55 9.16
N PHE A 115 -7.92 -11.80 8.72
CA PHE A 115 -8.86 -12.27 7.71
C PHE A 115 -8.18 -12.57 6.37
N VAL A 116 -7.34 -11.66 5.88
CA VAL A 116 -6.58 -11.85 4.63
C VAL A 116 -5.66 -13.07 4.73
N ALA A 117 -4.94 -13.22 5.84
CA ALA A 117 -4.06 -14.37 6.05
C ALA A 117 -4.81 -15.70 6.09
N ALA A 118 -6.05 -15.70 6.60
CA ALA A 118 -6.89 -16.90 6.69
C ALA A 118 -7.62 -17.28 5.40
N HIS A 119 -7.69 -16.39 4.41
CA HIS A 119 -8.41 -16.62 3.14
C HIS A 119 -7.52 -16.33 1.93
N PRO A 120 -6.38 -17.05 1.79
CA PRO A 120 -5.43 -16.78 0.72
C PRO A 120 -6.09 -16.78 -0.67
N ASP A 121 -6.96 -17.76 -0.96
CA ASP A 121 -7.59 -17.93 -2.28
C ASP A 121 -8.51 -16.76 -2.70
N HIS A 122 -8.94 -15.92 -1.76
CA HIS A 122 -9.81 -14.76 -2.04
C HIS A 122 -9.03 -13.49 -2.39
N PHE A 123 -7.70 -13.48 -2.19
CA PHE A 123 -6.88 -12.29 -2.34
C PHE A 123 -5.72 -12.56 -3.28
N THR A 124 -5.53 -11.70 -4.27
CA THR A 124 -4.48 -11.82 -5.28
C THR A 124 -3.09 -11.96 -4.65
N HIS A 125 -2.41 -13.07 -4.96
CA HIS A 125 -1.11 -13.47 -4.37
C HIS A 125 0.13 -12.79 -4.98
N GLY A 126 -0.05 -11.93 -5.98
CA GLY A 126 1.04 -11.33 -6.76
C GLY A 126 1.46 -9.95 -6.27
N GLY A 127 1.40 -9.68 -4.96
CA GLY A 127 1.73 -8.37 -4.41
C GLY A 127 3.07 -7.85 -4.92
N PRO A 128 3.22 -6.52 -5.07
CA PRO A 128 4.37 -5.94 -5.74
C PRO A 128 5.66 -6.33 -4.98
N ARG A 129 6.79 -6.46 -5.69
CA ARG A 129 8.05 -7.00 -5.14
C ARG A 129 8.96 -5.87 -4.64
N PRO A 130 8.77 -5.31 -3.42
CA PRO A 130 9.48 -4.12 -2.96
C PRO A 130 10.99 -4.31 -2.98
N ARG A 131 11.48 -5.48 -2.57
CA ARG A 131 12.93 -5.74 -2.51
C ARG A 131 13.56 -5.61 -3.89
N ALA A 132 12.99 -6.25 -4.91
CA ALA A 132 13.55 -6.23 -6.25
C ALA A 132 13.55 -4.81 -6.84
N ARG A 133 12.48 -4.03 -6.62
CA ARG A 133 12.35 -2.66 -7.14
C ARG A 133 13.24 -1.66 -6.42
N ILE A 134 13.33 -1.74 -5.09
CA ILE A 134 14.27 -0.93 -4.29
C ILE A 134 15.72 -1.28 -4.68
N GLN A 135 16.05 -2.57 -4.80
CA GLN A 135 17.37 -3.01 -5.23
C GLN A 135 17.71 -2.47 -6.63
N ALA A 136 16.81 -2.61 -7.61
CA ALA A 136 17.03 -2.09 -8.96
C ALA A 136 17.21 -0.56 -9.00
N MET A 137 16.52 0.19 -8.14
CA MET A 137 16.74 1.63 -8.01
C MET A 137 18.14 1.96 -7.46
N LEU A 138 18.61 1.20 -6.47
CA LEU A 138 19.97 1.33 -5.93
C LEU A 138 21.03 0.91 -6.95
N ASP A 139 20.84 -0.21 -7.66
CA ASP A 139 21.76 -0.69 -8.71
C ASP A 139 21.97 0.38 -9.79
N ARG A 140 20.89 1.05 -10.22
CA ARG A 140 20.97 2.15 -11.19
C ARG A 140 21.75 3.36 -10.66
N ALA A 141 21.55 3.71 -9.40
CA ALA A 141 22.29 4.81 -8.76
C ALA A 141 23.78 4.49 -8.60
N GLU A 142 24.12 3.25 -8.23
CA GLU A 142 25.52 2.81 -8.13
C GLU A 142 26.20 2.77 -9.50
N ALA A 143 25.51 2.30 -10.54
CA ALA A 143 26.01 2.33 -11.91
C ALA A 143 26.19 3.77 -12.45
N ALA A 144 25.40 4.73 -11.97
CA ALA A 144 25.54 6.14 -12.31
C ALA A 144 26.63 6.86 -11.50
N GLY A 145 27.18 6.23 -10.45
CA GLY A 145 28.16 6.83 -9.56
C GLY A 145 27.58 7.75 -8.48
N ASP A 146 26.26 7.76 -8.29
CA ASP A 146 25.58 8.55 -7.26
C ASP A 146 25.83 8.02 -5.84
N ILE A 147 26.20 6.74 -5.73
CA ILE A 147 26.47 6.01 -4.49
C ILE A 147 27.58 4.97 -4.73
N ALA A 148 28.29 4.55 -3.68
CA ALA A 148 29.39 3.60 -3.75
C ALA A 148 29.34 2.57 -2.59
N PHE A 149 28.32 1.70 -2.56
CA PHE A 149 28.20 0.67 -1.53
C PHE A 149 29.18 -0.48 -1.73
N ALA A 150 29.39 -0.89 -2.99
CA ALA A 150 30.31 -1.98 -3.33
C ALA A 150 31.74 -1.70 -2.85
N GLY A 151 32.20 -0.44 -2.96
CA GLY A 151 33.51 0.00 -2.45
C GLY A 151 33.66 -0.13 -0.92
N LYS A 152 32.55 -0.29 -0.20
CA LYS A 152 32.49 -0.49 1.24
C LYS A 152 32.11 -1.93 1.63
N GLY A 153 32.09 -2.86 0.67
CA GLY A 153 31.77 -4.26 0.91
C GLY A 153 30.29 -4.54 1.19
N VAL A 154 29.39 -3.63 0.81
CA VAL A 154 27.94 -3.78 0.99
C VAL A 154 27.27 -3.86 -0.37
N SER A 155 26.39 -4.85 -0.56
CA SER A 155 25.57 -4.96 -1.77
C SER A 155 24.28 -4.13 -1.67
N THR A 156 23.81 -3.63 -2.81
CA THR A 156 22.49 -2.99 -2.93
C THR A 156 21.34 -3.87 -2.43
N ALA A 157 21.46 -5.20 -2.56
CA ALA A 157 20.51 -6.16 -2.03
C ALA A 157 20.44 -6.14 -0.49
N GLN A 158 21.58 -6.01 0.19
CA GLN A 158 21.64 -5.87 1.65
C GLN A 158 21.04 -4.52 2.08
N VAL A 159 21.39 -3.43 1.38
CA VAL A 159 20.81 -2.10 1.65
C VAL A 159 19.30 -2.10 1.47
N ALA A 160 18.78 -2.70 0.38
CA ALA A 160 17.36 -2.85 0.14
C ALA A 160 16.66 -3.63 1.28
N SER A 161 17.30 -4.69 1.79
CA SER A 161 16.79 -5.45 2.94
C SER A 161 16.71 -4.58 4.19
N VAL A 162 17.78 -3.84 4.51
CA VAL A 162 17.83 -2.91 5.66
C VAL A 162 16.75 -1.85 5.56
N LEU A 163 16.58 -1.21 4.39
CA LEU A 163 15.53 -0.21 4.16
C LEU A 163 14.12 -0.79 4.37
N ILE A 164 13.87 -2.03 3.92
CA ILE A 164 12.59 -2.70 4.14
C ILE A 164 12.36 -2.98 5.63
N HIS A 165 13.37 -3.46 6.35
CA HIS A 165 13.25 -3.68 7.80
C HIS A 165 13.02 -2.36 8.55
N ALA A 166 13.74 -1.30 8.18
CA ALA A 166 13.55 0.03 8.74
C ALA A 166 12.14 0.58 8.44
N ALA A 167 11.63 0.40 7.21
CA ALA A 167 10.27 0.80 6.86
C ALA A 167 9.20 0.01 7.61
N ARG A 168 9.38 -1.29 7.86
CA ARG A 168 8.49 -2.07 8.73
C ARG A 168 8.56 -1.60 10.18
N GLY A 169 9.76 -1.35 10.69
CA GLY A 169 10.00 -0.82 12.04
C GLY A 169 9.43 0.58 12.23
N ALA A 170 9.42 1.41 11.18
CA ALA A 170 8.86 2.76 11.22
C ALA A 170 7.35 2.78 11.54
N LYS A 171 6.65 1.65 11.34
CA LYS A 171 5.24 1.45 11.72
C LYS A 171 5.01 1.07 13.19
N GLN A 172 6.07 0.88 13.97
CA GLN A 172 5.94 0.47 15.37
C GLN A 172 5.80 1.67 16.31
N GLY A 173 5.23 1.45 17.50
CA GLY A 173 5.00 2.49 18.53
C GLY A 173 3.58 3.05 18.54
N LYS A 174 3.31 4.01 19.43
CA LYS A 174 1.98 4.64 19.55
C LYS A 174 1.62 5.40 18.27
N ALA A 175 0.51 5.00 17.63
CA ALA A 175 -0.18 5.66 16.51
C ALA A 175 0.76 6.27 15.45
N PRO A 176 1.40 5.45 14.59
CA PRO A 176 2.22 5.94 13.50
C PRO A 176 1.35 6.61 12.43
N THR A 177 1.05 7.89 12.63
CA THR A 177 0.39 8.71 11.59
C THR A 177 1.18 8.64 10.29
N ALA A 178 0.51 8.83 9.15
CA ALA A 178 1.16 8.91 7.84
C ALA A 178 2.35 9.90 7.84
N GLU A 179 2.23 11.01 8.55
CA GLU A 179 3.29 11.99 8.73
C GLU A 179 4.48 11.44 9.52
N THR A 180 4.23 10.82 10.68
CA THR A 180 5.29 10.21 11.49
C THR A 180 6.00 9.10 10.72
N PHE A 181 5.25 8.32 9.96
CA PHE A 181 5.79 7.30 9.08
C PHE A 181 6.71 7.90 7.99
N ARG A 182 6.26 8.95 7.28
CA ARG A 182 7.07 9.69 6.28
C ARG A 182 8.36 10.23 6.86
N ARG A 183 8.33 10.74 8.10
CA ARG A 183 9.51 11.26 8.79
C ARG A 183 10.52 10.15 9.08
N ARG A 184 10.06 9.03 9.65
CA ARG A 184 10.92 7.89 10.02
C ARG A 184 11.57 7.19 8.83
N ILE A 185 10.84 6.97 7.74
CA ILE A 185 11.45 6.43 6.50
C ILE A 185 12.48 7.40 5.92
N GLY A 186 12.28 8.70 6.13
CA GLY A 186 13.26 9.73 5.80
C GLY A 186 14.60 9.53 6.49
N TYR A 187 14.58 9.28 7.79
CA TYR A 187 15.79 8.98 8.56
C TYR A 187 16.47 7.69 8.09
N ALA A 188 15.69 6.63 7.85
CA ALA A 188 16.22 5.37 7.36
C ALA A 188 16.95 5.52 6.01
N VAL A 189 16.36 6.26 5.08
CA VAL A 189 16.98 6.54 3.78
C VAL A 189 18.24 7.39 3.93
N ALA A 190 18.21 8.45 4.75
CA ALA A 190 19.38 9.30 4.97
C ALA A 190 20.56 8.51 5.57
N LEU A 191 20.30 7.68 6.59
CA LEU A 191 21.31 6.83 7.22
C LEU A 191 21.87 5.78 6.24
N ALA A 192 21.00 5.15 5.44
CA ALA A 192 21.42 4.16 4.46
C ALA A 192 22.31 4.79 3.37
N LEU A 193 21.97 5.98 2.88
CA LEU A 193 22.75 6.66 1.84
C LEU A 193 24.06 7.26 2.38
N ALA A 194 24.09 7.72 3.64
CA ALA A 194 25.33 8.14 4.29
C ALA A 194 26.34 6.99 4.43
N ALA A 195 25.85 5.74 4.53
CA ALA A 195 26.72 4.58 4.47
C ALA A 195 27.33 4.35 3.07
N GLY A 196 26.80 4.97 2.01
CA GLY A 196 27.24 4.78 0.61
C GLY A 196 27.90 5.98 -0.06
N GLY A 197 27.77 7.19 0.50
CA GLY A 197 28.55 8.37 0.13
C GLY A 197 29.93 8.37 0.78
#